data_AF-A0A3E4E570-F1
#
_entry.id   AF-A0A3E4E570-F1
#
_cell.length_a   1.000
_cell.length_b   1.000
_cell.length_c   1.000
_cell.angle_alpha   90.00
_cell.angle_beta   90.00
_cell.angle_gamma   90.00
#
_symmetry.space_group_name_H-M   'P 1'
#
loop_
_entity.id
_entity.type
_entity.pdbx_description
1 polymer ?
#
loop_
_entity_poly.entity_id
_entity_poly.type
_entity_poly.pdbx_seq_one_letter_code
_entity_poly.pdbx_strand_id
1 'polypeptide(L)'
;MLQIISGKFFEDGEIVHNECNGVLYSNVAFHSMHPIEYENIKINTVDWYPGYPCYVISYDNCIEHTHKTSILVKIGDNVVIEQLKYILSFSLNAIFDESASVIENLCRRGNAHDNYISSYVTETFDKERNFTREDWEYSIQFYKKMMNLARDEYKIVMRCLAAYHASFSVFSKDISLSYSILVYALETLSENFDEYTTSWNDYDQNTRKKLDALLDKVEDNVAEEIRNILVSNEHLKLSRRFTQFILKYLDDDYYKAIDKRQGSEEEVKQAVVKTYIFRSKYAHELKPIMKQLMDAGISANSEIFEFQHEVFFTYSGLLRLVRTVITNFVNSRNVVEKEDYAWYDDLPGTMSVDLHPNLWLGKSNDFNFRNIDRNFEALLYCVETEHKVPEMNELVENYMTNILSIKESDRCTAYVLSWIYVNIVQGLDNNFVDKIKKLLDKHSETLNKCCIATIIGNSFGMNTGCFDLEEVVTVINNYNKSKFKKNRLKIHSRIESRIYIAIARSYKDEDNNSCKYWYKKAYRNAVNDKELQSEILKEIELIKI
;
A
#
# COMPACT_ATOMS: atom_id res chain seq x y z
N MET A 1 -14.52 -6.12 7.34
CA MET A 1 -15.36 -7.28 7.73
C MET A 1 -16.82 -6.93 7.89
N LEU A 2 -17.19 -5.79 8.49
CA LEU A 2 -18.59 -5.40 8.69
C LEU A 2 -19.47 -5.52 7.43
N GLN A 3 -19.08 -4.89 6.32
CA GLN A 3 -19.81 -5.03 5.04
C GLN A 3 -19.88 -6.45 4.48
N ILE A 4 -18.93 -7.32 4.84
CA ILE A 4 -18.92 -8.72 4.37
C ILE A 4 -19.98 -9.49 5.14
N ILE A 5 -19.97 -9.39 6.47
CA ILE A 5 -20.92 -10.10 7.34
C ILE A 5 -22.35 -9.59 7.23
N SER A 6 -22.59 -8.44 6.59
CA SER A 6 -23.94 -7.97 6.26
C SER A 6 -24.57 -8.71 5.07
N GLY A 7 -23.81 -9.57 4.38
CA GLY A 7 -24.27 -10.34 3.23
C GLY A 7 -24.35 -9.55 1.92
N LYS A 8 -23.81 -8.33 1.88
CA LYS A 8 -23.84 -7.45 0.69
C LYS A 8 -23.23 -8.08 -0.57
N PHE A 9 -22.23 -8.94 -0.40
CA PHE A 9 -21.47 -9.55 -1.50
C PHE A 9 -21.83 -11.03 -1.73
N PHE A 10 -22.83 -11.56 -1.01
CA PHE A 10 -23.18 -12.96 -1.11
C PHE A 10 -24.05 -13.23 -2.34
N GLU A 11 -23.81 -14.37 -2.96
CA GLU A 11 -24.59 -14.86 -4.10
C GLU A 11 -25.69 -15.81 -3.58
N ASP A 12 -25.87 -16.96 -4.24
CA ASP A 12 -26.92 -17.94 -3.93
C ASP A 12 -26.39 -19.14 -3.10
N GLY A 13 -25.23 -19.00 -2.45
CA GLY A 13 -24.62 -20.03 -1.62
C GLY A 13 -25.29 -20.20 -0.26
N GLU A 14 -24.95 -21.30 0.43
CA GLU A 14 -25.40 -21.54 1.81
C GLU A 14 -24.73 -20.54 2.76
N ILE A 15 -25.52 -19.83 3.55
CA ILE A 15 -25.01 -18.85 4.52
C ILE A 15 -24.92 -19.51 5.90
N VAL A 16 -23.73 -19.49 6.48
CA VAL A 16 -23.50 -19.89 7.87
C VAL A 16 -23.65 -18.68 8.77
N HIS A 17 -24.50 -18.82 9.77
CA HIS A 17 -24.80 -17.80 10.78
C HIS A 17 -24.09 -18.13 12.09
N ASN A 18 -23.46 -17.13 12.70
CA ASN A 18 -22.79 -17.29 13.99
C ASN A 18 -23.06 -16.06 14.85
N GLU A 19 -23.86 -16.23 15.89
CA GLU A 19 -24.08 -15.18 16.89
C GLU A 19 -22.78 -14.90 17.66
N CYS A 20 -22.34 -13.65 17.57
CA CYS A 20 -21.10 -13.19 18.17
C CYS A 20 -21.37 -12.00 19.10
N ASN A 21 -20.52 -11.87 20.11
CA ASN A 21 -20.57 -10.75 21.04
C ASN A 21 -19.17 -10.09 21.14
N GLY A 22 -19.15 -8.77 21.27
CA GLY A 22 -17.98 -7.99 21.63
C GLY A 22 -18.31 -6.92 22.66
N VAL A 23 -17.27 -6.29 23.18
CA VAL A 23 -17.41 -5.27 24.24
C VAL A 23 -16.64 -4.03 23.82
N LEU A 24 -17.30 -2.87 23.89
CA LEU A 24 -16.67 -1.57 23.79
C LEU A 24 -17.02 -0.74 25.02
N TYR A 25 -16.05 0.02 25.50
CA TYR A 25 -16.24 1.03 26.52
C TYR A 25 -16.38 2.40 25.85
N SER A 26 -17.03 3.36 26.50
CA SER A 26 -17.03 4.76 26.05
C SER A 26 -16.81 5.74 27.19
N ASN A 27 -16.34 6.96 26.88
CA ASN A 27 -16.35 8.08 27.82
C ASN A 27 -17.73 8.71 28.02
N VAL A 28 -18.70 8.42 27.15
CA VAL A 28 -20.03 9.01 27.16
C VAL A 28 -21.07 7.95 27.48
N ALA A 29 -21.99 8.30 28.36
CA ALA A 29 -23.02 7.40 28.87
C ALA A 29 -24.30 7.46 28.03
N PHE A 30 -25.00 6.34 27.94
CA PHE A 30 -26.37 6.29 27.48
C PHE A 30 -27.11 5.23 28.28
N HIS A 31 -28.33 5.55 28.71
CA HIS A 31 -29.18 4.62 29.42
C HIS A 31 -30.43 4.39 28.59
N SER A 32 -30.57 3.19 28.05
CA SER A 32 -31.77 2.76 27.34
C SER A 32 -32.26 1.44 27.92
N MET A 33 -33.58 1.32 28.08
CA MET A 33 -34.22 0.06 28.46
C MET A 33 -34.27 -0.96 27.31
N HIS A 34 -34.05 -0.51 26.07
CA HIS A 34 -34.08 -1.34 24.88
C HIS A 34 -32.73 -1.32 24.14
N PRO A 35 -32.33 -2.45 23.52
CA PRO A 35 -31.16 -2.50 22.66
C PRO A 35 -31.25 -1.46 21.55
N ILE A 36 -30.11 -0.85 21.21
CA ILE A 36 -30.00 0.04 20.05
C ILE A 36 -29.68 -0.83 18.85
N GLU A 37 -30.55 -0.83 17.84
CA GLU A 37 -30.43 -1.70 16.68
C GLU A 37 -29.79 -0.97 15.49
N TYR A 38 -28.73 -1.56 14.95
CA TYR A 38 -27.96 -1.14 13.77
C TYR A 38 -28.03 -2.27 12.74
N GLU A 39 -29.14 -2.36 11.98
CA GLU A 39 -29.38 -3.43 11.00
C GLU A 39 -29.08 -4.85 11.54
N ASN A 40 -27.91 -5.43 11.24
CA ASN A 40 -27.46 -6.75 11.70
C ASN A 40 -26.72 -6.75 13.05
N ILE A 41 -26.72 -5.62 13.77
CA ILE A 41 -25.99 -5.41 15.02
C ILE A 41 -26.92 -4.85 16.09
N LYS A 42 -26.73 -5.29 17.33
CA LYS A 42 -27.47 -4.81 18.49
C LYS A 42 -26.49 -4.35 19.57
N ILE A 43 -26.71 -3.17 20.10
CA ILE A 43 -25.88 -2.60 21.16
C ILE A 43 -26.71 -2.52 22.44
N ASN A 44 -26.25 -3.23 23.46
CA ASN A 44 -26.85 -3.25 24.79
C ASN A 44 -26.02 -2.43 25.77
N THR A 45 -26.68 -1.59 26.55
CA THR A 45 -26.06 -0.89 27.68
C THR A 45 -26.04 -1.79 28.90
N VAL A 46 -24.88 -1.98 29.53
CA VAL A 46 -24.76 -2.74 30.77
C VAL A 46 -24.69 -1.77 31.93
N ASP A 47 -25.50 -1.96 32.98
CA ASP A 47 -25.42 -1.14 34.19
C ASP A 47 -23.98 -1.14 34.73
N TRP A 48 -23.33 0.03 34.69
CA TRP A 48 -21.92 0.17 35.05
C TRP A 48 -21.80 0.85 36.42
N TYR A 49 -21.24 0.17 37.41
CA TYR A 49 -20.72 0.81 38.62
C TYR A 49 -19.70 -0.08 39.35
N PRO A 50 -18.48 0.40 39.66
CA PRO A 50 -17.81 1.63 39.20
C PRO A 50 -17.06 1.41 37.86
N GLY A 51 -16.98 2.44 37.01
CA GLY A 51 -16.19 2.37 35.75
C GLY A 51 -16.70 3.25 34.62
N TYR A 52 -16.11 3.09 33.43
CA TYR A 52 -16.62 3.70 32.20
C TYR A 52 -17.84 2.92 31.67
N PRO A 53 -18.81 3.61 31.03
CA PRO A 53 -19.92 2.98 30.33
C PRO A 53 -19.47 1.82 29.43
N CYS A 54 -20.11 0.67 29.60
CA CYS A 54 -19.82 -0.57 28.88
C CYS A 54 -20.99 -0.93 27.95
N TYR A 55 -20.65 -1.17 26.69
CA TYR A 55 -21.59 -1.51 25.64
C TYR A 55 -21.28 -2.92 25.11
N VAL A 56 -22.25 -3.82 25.23
CA VAL A 56 -22.17 -5.18 24.68
C VAL A 56 -22.76 -5.16 23.28
N ILE A 57 -21.93 -5.52 22.31
CA ILE A 57 -22.27 -5.52 20.89
C ILE A 57 -22.55 -6.95 20.49
N SER A 58 -23.79 -7.25 20.13
CA SER A 58 -24.21 -8.53 19.56
C SER A 58 -24.36 -8.38 18.05
N TYR A 59 -23.78 -9.29 17.27
CA TYR A 59 -23.87 -9.26 15.81
C TYR A 59 -23.86 -10.67 15.25
N ASP A 60 -24.45 -10.84 14.07
CA ASP A 60 -24.40 -12.10 13.33
C ASP A 60 -23.22 -12.10 12.36
N ASN A 61 -22.28 -13.03 12.54
CA ASN A 61 -21.15 -13.23 11.65
C ASN A 61 -21.56 -14.20 10.54
N CYS A 62 -22.17 -13.64 9.50
CA CYS A 62 -22.60 -14.37 8.32
C CYS A 62 -21.43 -14.62 7.36
N ILE A 63 -21.27 -15.86 6.89
CA ILE A 63 -20.30 -16.24 5.86
C ILE A 63 -20.97 -17.16 4.85
N GLU A 64 -20.90 -16.81 3.57
CA GLU A 64 -21.33 -17.70 2.49
C GLU A 64 -20.31 -18.81 2.24
N HIS A 65 -20.78 -20.06 2.22
CA HIS A 65 -20.00 -21.23 1.84
C HIS A 65 -19.84 -21.31 0.32
N THR A 66 -18.63 -21.03 -0.13
CA THR A 66 -18.17 -21.22 -1.51
C THR A 66 -17.07 -22.28 -1.56
N HIS A 67 -16.65 -22.71 -2.75
CA HIS A 67 -15.49 -23.60 -2.88
C HIS A 67 -14.24 -23.08 -2.16
N LYS A 68 -14.07 -21.75 -2.07
CA LYS A 68 -12.92 -21.11 -1.40
C LYS A 68 -13.11 -20.95 0.12
N THR A 69 -14.35 -20.92 0.61
CA THR A 69 -14.68 -20.65 2.02
C THR A 69 -15.33 -21.84 2.74
N SER A 70 -15.44 -23.00 2.08
CA SER A 70 -16.11 -24.20 2.59
C SER A 70 -15.62 -24.75 3.94
N ILE A 71 -14.41 -24.39 4.37
CA ILE A 71 -13.83 -24.80 5.66
C ILE A 71 -14.00 -23.71 6.74
N LEU A 72 -14.38 -22.49 6.33
CA LEU A 72 -14.49 -21.34 7.22
C LEU A 72 -15.84 -21.33 7.90
N VAL A 73 -15.82 -21.61 9.21
CA VAL A 73 -17.02 -21.49 10.06
C VAL A 73 -17.21 -20.07 10.56
N LYS A 74 -16.12 -19.38 10.93
CA LYS A 74 -16.15 -18.04 11.55
C LYS A 74 -14.80 -17.33 11.38
N ILE A 75 -14.81 -16.03 11.08
CA ILE A 75 -13.57 -15.24 10.93
C ILE A 75 -13.77 -13.74 11.20
N GLY A 76 -12.71 -13.07 11.67
CA GLY A 76 -12.61 -11.62 11.63
C GLY A 76 -13.35 -10.82 12.71
N ASP A 77 -13.76 -11.46 13.81
CA ASP A 77 -14.45 -10.79 14.93
C ASP A 77 -13.72 -9.54 15.44
N ASN A 78 -12.39 -9.62 15.57
CA ASN A 78 -11.56 -8.50 15.99
C ASN A 78 -11.70 -7.31 15.01
N VAL A 79 -11.69 -7.58 13.71
CA VAL A 79 -11.85 -6.56 12.67
C VAL A 79 -13.27 -5.99 12.67
N VAL A 80 -14.28 -6.81 12.98
CA VAL A 80 -15.67 -6.33 13.10
C VAL A 80 -15.79 -5.31 14.24
N ILE A 81 -15.31 -5.68 15.43
CA ILE A 81 -15.35 -4.80 16.61
C ILE A 81 -14.50 -3.54 16.40
N GLU A 82 -13.32 -3.68 15.80
CA GLU A 82 -12.45 -2.55 15.48
C GLU A 82 -13.09 -1.57 14.49
N GLN A 83 -13.74 -2.07 13.43
CA GLN A 83 -14.44 -1.20 12.49
C GLN A 83 -15.63 -0.49 13.13
N LEU A 84 -16.38 -1.17 14.01
CA LEU A 84 -17.47 -0.54 14.78
C LEU A 84 -16.96 0.53 15.72
N LYS A 85 -15.86 0.25 16.42
CA LYS A 85 -15.17 1.22 17.27
C LYS A 85 -14.90 2.53 16.53
N TYR A 86 -14.38 2.45 15.30
CA TYR A 86 -14.11 3.64 14.51
C TYR A 86 -15.39 4.37 14.06
N ILE A 87 -16.39 3.64 13.59
CA ILE A 87 -17.67 4.23 13.16
C ILE A 87 -18.38 4.92 14.34
N LEU A 88 -18.46 4.27 15.50
CA LEU A 88 -19.11 4.81 16.70
C LEU A 88 -18.34 6.01 17.25
N SER A 89 -17.01 5.91 17.38
CA SER A 89 -16.18 7.03 17.85
C SER A 89 -16.33 8.26 16.94
N PHE A 90 -16.36 8.02 15.63
CA PHE A 90 -16.54 9.08 14.65
C PHE A 90 -17.95 9.67 14.72
N SER A 91 -19.00 8.87 14.49
CA SER A 91 -20.37 9.36 14.37
C SER A 91 -20.93 10.00 15.65
N LEU A 92 -20.64 9.42 16.82
CA LEU A 92 -21.17 9.91 18.10
C LEU A 92 -20.33 11.02 18.75
N ASN A 93 -19.23 11.44 18.12
CA ASN A 93 -18.29 12.43 18.69
C ASN A 93 -17.84 12.05 20.11
N ALA A 94 -17.38 10.81 20.26
CA ALA A 94 -16.94 10.22 21.52
C ALA A 94 -15.78 9.25 21.29
N ILE A 95 -15.21 8.73 22.36
CA ILE A 95 -14.20 7.68 22.31
C ILE A 95 -14.87 6.37 22.63
N PHE A 96 -14.77 5.42 21.69
CA PHE A 96 -15.03 4.01 21.95
C PHE A 96 -13.70 3.26 21.89
N ASP A 97 -13.49 2.32 22.81
CA ASP A 97 -12.34 1.41 22.76
C ASP A 97 -12.66 0.07 23.43
N GLU A 98 -11.93 -0.97 23.04
CA GLU A 98 -12.03 -2.31 23.64
C GLU A 98 -11.46 -2.33 25.07
N SER A 99 -10.62 -1.36 25.43
CA SER A 99 -10.00 -1.22 26.74
C SER A 99 -10.39 0.07 27.45
N ALA A 100 -10.98 -0.08 28.64
CA ALA A 100 -11.30 1.05 29.52
C ALA A 100 -10.06 1.90 29.90
N SER A 101 -8.86 1.31 29.93
CA SER A 101 -7.63 2.04 30.27
C SER A 101 -7.19 3.00 29.15
N VAL A 102 -7.50 2.69 27.89
CA VAL A 102 -7.23 3.57 26.75
C VAL A 102 -8.09 4.82 26.85
N ILE A 103 -9.38 4.63 27.18
CA ILE A 103 -10.33 5.73 27.39
C ILE A 103 -9.88 6.60 28.57
N GLU A 104 -9.45 5.98 29.66
CA GLU A 104 -8.93 6.73 30.81
C GLU A 104 -7.75 7.62 30.44
N ASN A 105 -6.80 7.09 29.68
CA ASN A 105 -5.61 7.84 29.25
C ASN A 105 -5.96 8.99 28.30
N LEU A 106 -6.88 8.76 27.35
CA LEU A 106 -7.29 9.78 26.37
C LEU A 106 -8.14 10.89 27.02
N CYS A 107 -8.97 10.54 27.99
CA CYS A 107 -9.87 11.47 28.67
C CYS A 107 -9.27 12.04 29.97
N ARG A 108 -7.98 11.80 30.25
CA ARG A 108 -7.30 12.32 31.44
C ARG A 108 -7.12 13.83 31.29
N ARG A 109 -7.70 14.60 32.21
CA ARG A 109 -7.42 16.03 32.37
C ARG A 109 -6.26 16.20 33.35
N GLY A 110 -5.32 17.08 33.01
CA GLY A 110 -4.20 17.46 33.88
C GLY A 110 -3.74 18.88 33.59
N ASN A 111 -2.62 19.30 34.19
CA ASN A 111 -2.09 20.65 34.01
C ASN A 111 -1.71 20.89 32.53
N ALA A 112 -1.79 22.14 32.06
CA ALA A 112 -1.55 22.52 30.66
C ALA A 112 -0.15 22.15 30.09
N HIS A 113 0.77 21.70 30.94
CA HIS A 113 2.12 21.25 30.55
C HIS A 113 2.17 19.79 30.12
N ASP A 114 1.15 19.00 30.49
CA ASP A 114 1.01 17.64 30.02
C ASP A 114 0.18 17.68 28.72
N ASN A 115 0.69 17.08 27.64
CA ASN A 115 0.05 17.04 26.31
C ASN A 115 -1.20 16.13 26.27
N TYR A 116 -2.16 16.38 27.17
CA TYR A 116 -3.44 15.67 27.18
C TYR A 116 -4.37 16.24 26.11
N ILE A 117 -4.80 15.38 25.19
CA ILE A 117 -5.68 15.76 24.08
C ILE A 117 -7.00 16.39 24.53
N SER A 118 -7.53 15.96 25.69
CA SER A 118 -8.75 16.52 26.28
C SER A 118 -8.63 18.00 26.64
N SER A 119 -7.41 18.54 26.74
CA SER A 119 -7.17 19.97 26.96
C SER A 119 -7.20 20.78 25.67
N TYR A 120 -7.08 20.14 24.51
CA TYR A 120 -7.03 20.78 23.18
C TYR A 120 -8.37 20.71 22.44
N VAL A 121 -9.17 19.68 22.72
CA VAL A 121 -10.45 19.39 22.07
C VAL A 121 -11.53 19.28 23.12
N THR A 122 -12.56 20.13 23.02
CA THR A 122 -13.74 20.07 23.88
C THR A 122 -14.73 19.05 23.35
N GLU A 123 -15.65 18.59 24.19
CA GLU A 123 -16.72 17.65 23.88
C GLU A 123 -16.29 16.20 23.65
N THR A 124 -15.41 15.91 22.68
CA THR A 124 -15.09 14.53 22.28
C THR A 124 -14.54 13.68 23.43
N PHE A 125 -13.74 14.29 24.31
CA PHE A 125 -13.07 13.62 25.44
C PHE A 125 -13.73 13.89 26.79
N ASP A 126 -14.90 14.54 26.80
CA ASP A 126 -15.59 14.91 28.03
C ASP A 126 -16.33 13.71 28.62
N LYS A 127 -16.20 13.52 29.95
CA LYS A 127 -16.75 12.36 30.68
C LYS A 127 -18.17 12.56 31.21
N GLU A 128 -18.64 13.80 31.26
CA GLU A 128 -19.93 14.17 31.88
C GLU A 128 -21.06 14.31 30.85
N ARG A 129 -20.82 13.88 29.62
CA ARG A 129 -21.83 13.90 28.55
C ARG A 129 -22.70 12.65 28.62
N ASN A 130 -23.96 12.81 28.25
CA ASN A 130 -24.86 11.71 27.94
C ASN A 130 -25.26 11.81 26.47
N PHE A 131 -25.31 10.68 25.77
CA PHE A 131 -25.88 10.65 24.43
C PHE A 131 -27.37 10.93 24.49
N THR A 132 -27.85 11.69 23.52
CA THR A 132 -29.27 11.88 23.26
C THR A 132 -29.78 10.80 22.31
N ARG A 133 -31.10 10.69 22.17
CA ARG A 133 -31.69 9.82 21.16
C ARG A 133 -31.34 10.26 19.74
N GLU A 134 -31.25 11.57 19.51
CA GLU A 134 -30.89 12.16 18.22
C GLU A 134 -29.46 11.78 17.80
N ASP A 135 -28.51 11.74 18.75
CA ASP A 135 -27.13 11.30 18.48
C ASP A 135 -27.09 9.87 17.94
N TRP A 136 -27.86 8.97 18.54
CA TRP A 136 -27.97 7.58 18.10
C TRP A 136 -28.67 7.46 16.74
N GLU A 137 -29.75 8.22 16.51
CA GLU A 137 -30.44 8.24 15.22
C GLU A 137 -29.50 8.71 14.09
N TYR A 138 -28.69 9.75 14.34
CA TYR A 138 -27.64 10.19 13.42
C TYR A 138 -26.59 9.09 13.17
N SER A 139 -26.10 8.44 14.24
CA SER A 139 -25.10 7.38 14.12
C SER A 139 -25.61 6.16 13.35
N ILE A 140 -26.88 5.78 13.55
CA ILE A 140 -27.54 4.71 12.78
C ILE A 140 -27.62 5.07 11.29
N GLN A 141 -27.99 6.31 10.96
CA GLN A 141 -28.02 6.78 9.57
C GLN A 141 -26.63 6.76 8.93
N PHE A 142 -25.62 7.24 9.65
CA PHE A 142 -24.23 7.22 9.17
C PHE A 142 -23.73 5.78 8.96
N TYR A 143 -23.99 4.87 9.90
CA TYR A 143 -23.66 3.45 9.76
C TYR A 143 -24.34 2.85 8.53
N LYS A 144 -25.64 3.09 8.35
CA LYS A 144 -26.37 2.60 7.17
C LYS A 144 -25.76 3.10 5.87
N LYS A 145 -25.37 4.37 5.80
CA LYS A 145 -24.65 4.93 4.65
C LYS A 145 -23.32 4.22 4.41
N MET A 146 -22.51 4.03 5.46
CA MET A 146 -21.24 3.31 5.40
C MET A 146 -21.41 1.89 4.84
N MET A 147 -22.40 1.15 5.34
CA MET A 147 -22.66 -0.23 4.92
C MET A 147 -23.03 -0.34 3.44
N ASN A 148 -23.68 0.69 2.90
CA ASN A 148 -24.12 0.73 1.51
C ASN A 148 -23.11 1.41 0.54
N LEU A 149 -21.94 1.86 0.99
CA LEU A 149 -20.89 2.34 0.09
C LEU A 149 -20.35 1.21 -0.80
N ALA A 150 -19.91 1.52 -2.02
CA ALA A 150 -19.16 0.55 -2.83
C ALA A 150 -17.93 0.03 -2.07
N ARG A 151 -17.49 -1.20 -2.33
CA ARG A 151 -16.46 -1.86 -1.50
C ARG A 151 -15.16 -1.08 -1.43
N ASP A 152 -14.70 -0.56 -2.56
CA ASP A 152 -13.47 0.23 -2.62
C ASP A 152 -13.60 1.56 -1.86
N GLU A 153 -14.76 2.21 -1.95
CA GLU A 153 -15.08 3.43 -1.20
C GLU A 153 -15.09 3.18 0.30
N TYR A 154 -15.77 2.11 0.74
CA TYR A 154 -15.81 1.72 2.14
C TYR A 154 -14.42 1.45 2.72
N LYS A 155 -13.55 0.73 1.99
CA LYS A 155 -12.18 0.45 2.43
C LYS A 155 -11.39 1.74 2.66
N ILE A 156 -11.52 2.71 1.78
CA ILE A 156 -10.82 3.99 1.90
C ILE A 156 -11.38 4.80 3.08
N VAL A 157 -12.70 4.94 3.19
CA VAL A 157 -13.32 5.68 4.31
C VAL A 157 -12.98 5.01 5.65
N MET A 158 -12.92 3.67 5.73
CA MET A 158 -12.47 2.97 6.94
C MET A 158 -11.02 3.23 7.31
N ARG A 159 -10.12 3.33 6.32
CA ARG A 159 -8.74 3.76 6.61
C ARG A 159 -8.71 5.19 7.16
N CYS A 160 -9.57 6.08 6.66
CA CYS A 160 -9.66 7.45 7.15
C CYS A 160 -10.22 7.53 8.58
N LEU A 161 -11.25 6.73 8.93
CA LEU A 161 -11.75 6.66 10.30
C LEU A 161 -10.73 6.02 11.25
N ALA A 162 -10.00 5.01 10.79
CA ALA A 162 -8.90 4.41 11.55
C ALA A 162 -7.78 5.43 11.82
N ALA A 163 -7.39 6.20 10.79
CA ALA A 163 -6.41 7.29 10.92
C ALA A 163 -6.90 8.39 11.88
N TYR A 164 -8.17 8.80 11.76
CA TYR A 164 -8.81 9.74 12.67
C TYR A 164 -8.73 9.27 14.13
N HIS A 165 -9.04 8.01 14.41
CA HIS A 165 -8.94 7.46 15.76
C HIS A 165 -7.46 7.33 16.21
N ALA A 166 -6.56 6.90 15.32
CA ALA A 166 -5.14 6.76 15.61
C ALA A 166 -4.45 8.10 15.94
N SER A 167 -4.94 9.22 15.39
CA SER A 167 -4.41 10.54 15.72
C SER A 167 -4.53 10.82 17.22
N PHE A 168 -5.59 10.32 17.88
CA PHE A 168 -5.78 10.49 19.33
C PHE A 168 -4.73 9.74 20.13
N SER A 169 -4.44 8.49 19.78
CA SER A 169 -3.48 7.64 20.50
C SER A 169 -2.05 8.17 20.40
N VAL A 170 -1.71 8.86 19.32
CA VAL A 170 -0.37 9.41 19.08
C VAL A 170 -0.19 10.80 19.68
N PHE A 171 -1.28 11.54 19.91
CA PHE A 171 -1.27 12.95 20.33
C PHE A 171 -0.38 13.24 21.53
N SER A 172 -0.47 12.42 22.59
CA SER A 172 0.31 12.63 23.82
C SER A 172 1.82 12.44 23.63
N LYS A 173 2.23 11.71 22.58
CA LYS A 173 3.62 11.47 22.25
C LYS A 173 4.16 12.50 21.25
N ASP A 174 3.39 12.80 20.21
CA ASP A 174 3.77 13.78 19.19
C ASP A 174 2.52 14.45 18.57
N ILE A 175 2.32 15.71 18.93
CA ILE A 175 1.22 16.55 18.42
C ILE A 175 1.39 16.82 16.91
N SER A 176 2.62 16.98 16.41
CA SER A 176 2.86 17.24 14.97
C SER A 176 2.51 16.02 14.13
N LEU A 177 2.84 14.81 14.62
CA LEU A 177 2.46 13.57 13.96
C LEU A 177 0.95 13.37 14.01
N SER A 178 0.33 13.58 15.17
CA SER A 178 -1.13 13.49 15.32
C SER A 178 -1.87 14.46 14.37
N TYR A 179 -1.41 15.70 14.31
CA TYR A 179 -1.90 16.69 13.35
C TYR A 179 -1.73 16.19 11.90
N SER A 180 -0.55 15.69 11.56
CA SER A 180 -0.27 15.17 10.21
C SER A 180 -1.12 13.94 9.85
N ILE A 181 -1.47 13.07 10.82
CA ILE A 181 -2.35 11.91 10.61
C ILE A 181 -3.74 12.34 10.16
N LEU A 182 -4.30 13.41 10.75
CA LEU A 182 -5.57 13.99 10.31
C LEU A 182 -5.48 14.50 8.86
N VAL A 183 -4.36 15.10 8.48
CA VAL A 183 -4.13 15.55 7.11
C VAL A 183 -3.97 14.35 6.16
N TYR A 184 -3.24 13.30 6.54
CA TYR A 184 -3.11 12.08 5.75
C TYR A 184 -4.47 11.42 5.47
N ALA A 185 -5.39 11.46 6.44
CA ALA A 185 -6.74 10.93 6.26
C ALA A 185 -7.50 11.69 5.16
N LEU A 186 -7.42 13.02 5.17
CA LEU A 186 -8.02 13.87 4.15
C LEU A 186 -7.35 13.71 2.78
N GLU A 187 -6.03 13.56 2.75
CA GLU A 187 -5.26 13.34 1.53
C GLU A 187 -5.59 12.02 0.87
N THR A 188 -5.71 10.96 1.66
CA THR A 188 -6.13 9.64 1.19
C THR A 188 -7.48 9.73 0.49
N LEU A 189 -8.43 10.51 1.02
CA LEU A 189 -9.72 10.73 0.35
C LEU A 189 -9.54 11.51 -0.96
N SER A 190 -8.78 12.60 -0.94
CA SER A 190 -8.57 13.43 -2.13
C SER A 190 -7.85 12.66 -3.25
N GLU A 191 -6.82 11.87 -2.95
CA GLU A 191 -6.05 11.14 -3.96
C GLU A 191 -6.87 10.06 -4.65
N ASN A 192 -7.79 9.42 -3.93
CA ASN A 192 -8.60 8.32 -4.46
C ASN A 192 -9.89 8.80 -5.16
N PHE A 193 -10.41 9.99 -4.84
CA PHE A 193 -11.73 10.43 -5.30
C PHE A 193 -11.76 11.81 -5.96
N ASP A 194 -10.62 12.44 -6.18
CA ASP A 194 -10.56 13.72 -6.89
C ASP A 194 -10.59 13.53 -8.41
N GLU A 195 -11.54 14.21 -9.05
CA GLU A 195 -11.75 14.25 -10.51
C GLU A 195 -11.00 15.42 -11.18
N TYR A 196 -10.26 16.25 -10.42
CA TYR A 196 -9.67 17.48 -10.93
C TYR A 196 -8.51 17.28 -11.91
N THR A 197 -8.58 18.04 -13.02
CA THR A 197 -7.51 18.21 -13.99
C THR A 197 -6.88 19.60 -13.85
N THR A 198 -5.57 19.66 -13.61
CA THR A 198 -4.81 20.91 -13.49
C THR A 198 -4.66 21.66 -14.80
N SER A 199 -4.77 22.99 -14.78
CA SER A 199 -4.56 23.88 -15.93
C SER A 199 -3.35 24.80 -15.74
N TRP A 200 -2.79 25.34 -16.83
CA TRP A 200 -1.68 26.31 -16.79
C TRP A 200 -2.01 27.57 -15.99
N ASN A 201 -3.27 28.01 -16.03
CA ASN A 201 -3.74 29.18 -15.30
C ASN A 201 -3.62 29.05 -13.80
N ASP A 202 -3.56 27.81 -13.32
CA ASP A 202 -3.42 27.56 -11.91
C ASP A 202 -2.00 27.87 -11.45
N TYR A 203 -0.95 27.71 -12.27
CA TYR A 203 0.47 27.81 -11.87
C TYR A 203 0.81 29.11 -11.13
N ASP A 204 1.77 29.05 -10.18
CA ASP A 204 2.16 30.20 -9.33
C ASP A 204 2.30 31.48 -10.16
N GLN A 205 1.57 32.54 -9.80
CA GLN A 205 1.42 33.71 -10.66
C GLN A 205 2.77 34.40 -10.93
N ASN A 206 3.67 34.44 -9.96
CA ASN A 206 4.98 35.07 -10.10
C ASN A 206 5.90 34.26 -11.02
N THR A 207 5.86 32.93 -10.90
CA THR A 207 6.64 32.02 -11.73
C THR A 207 6.04 31.89 -13.13
N ARG A 208 4.71 31.85 -13.25
CA ARG A 208 3.95 31.86 -14.51
C ARG A 208 4.26 33.11 -15.33
N LYS A 209 4.21 34.31 -14.75
CA LYS A 209 4.56 35.55 -15.46
C LYS A 209 6.00 35.55 -16.00
N LYS A 210 6.95 34.99 -15.25
CA LYS A 210 8.35 34.87 -15.68
C LYS A 210 8.51 33.84 -16.80
N LEU A 211 7.79 32.72 -16.70
CA LEU A 211 7.81 31.64 -17.68
C LEU A 211 7.08 32.04 -18.96
N ASP A 212 5.89 32.64 -18.88
CA ASP A 212 5.14 33.13 -20.04
C ASP A 212 5.96 34.15 -20.84
N ALA A 213 6.67 35.08 -20.19
CA ALA A 213 7.56 36.02 -20.89
C ALA A 213 8.75 35.34 -21.64
N LEU A 214 9.10 34.11 -21.27
CA LEU A 214 10.11 33.29 -21.96
C LEU A 214 9.46 32.37 -23.01
N LEU A 215 8.27 31.83 -22.71
CA LEU A 215 7.50 30.94 -23.57
C LEU A 215 6.89 31.69 -24.76
N ASP A 216 6.57 32.97 -24.62
CA ASP A 216 6.13 33.86 -25.71
C ASP A 216 7.20 34.05 -26.81
N LYS A 217 8.44 33.60 -26.57
CA LYS A 217 9.55 33.65 -27.53
C LYS A 217 9.78 32.31 -28.25
N VAL A 218 8.98 31.30 -27.94
CA VAL A 218 9.08 29.93 -28.47
C VAL A 218 7.83 29.65 -29.32
N GLU A 219 7.90 28.72 -30.27
CA GLU A 219 6.73 28.27 -31.02
C GLU A 219 5.62 27.78 -30.09
N ASP A 220 4.37 28.18 -30.37
CA ASP A 220 3.21 27.93 -29.49
C ASP A 220 3.02 26.46 -29.12
N ASN A 221 3.28 25.55 -30.05
CA ASN A 221 3.16 24.10 -29.82
C ASN A 221 4.19 23.60 -28.78
N VAL A 222 5.44 24.06 -28.88
CA VAL A 222 6.50 23.73 -27.93
C VAL A 222 6.27 24.44 -26.59
N ALA A 223 5.74 25.67 -26.61
CA ALA A 223 5.36 26.38 -25.40
C ALA A 223 4.23 25.66 -24.65
N GLU A 224 3.24 25.11 -25.37
CA GLU A 224 2.13 24.36 -24.79
C GLU A 224 2.58 22.99 -24.24
N GLU A 225 3.49 22.29 -24.92
CA GLU A 225 4.15 21.09 -24.37
C GLU A 225 4.92 21.39 -23.09
N ILE A 226 5.69 22.48 -23.03
CA ILE A 226 6.43 22.89 -21.83
C ILE A 226 5.46 23.26 -20.69
N ARG A 227 4.36 23.97 -20.99
CA ARG A 227 3.30 24.27 -20.01
C ARG A 227 2.69 22.99 -19.45
N ASN A 228 2.42 22.01 -20.31
CA ASN A 228 1.88 20.70 -19.90
C ASN A 228 2.88 19.91 -19.03
N ILE A 229 4.17 19.92 -19.37
CA ILE A 229 5.23 19.29 -18.56
C ILE A 229 5.38 19.96 -17.20
N LEU A 230 5.33 21.29 -17.13
CA LEU A 230 5.47 22.02 -15.87
C LEU A 230 4.22 21.89 -14.97
N VAL A 231 3.03 21.84 -15.56
CA VAL A 231 1.77 21.55 -14.85
C VAL A 231 1.71 20.10 -14.38
N SER A 232 2.44 19.20 -15.04
CA SER A 232 2.61 17.82 -14.59
C SER A 232 3.48 17.67 -13.34
N ASN A 233 4.10 18.75 -12.84
CA ASN A 233 4.88 18.71 -11.61
C ASN A 233 4.00 18.35 -10.40
N GLU A 234 4.30 17.21 -9.80
CA GLU A 234 3.40 16.41 -8.97
C GLU A 234 2.96 17.14 -7.69
N HIS A 235 3.87 17.83 -7.01
CA HIS A 235 3.60 18.44 -5.71
C HIS A 235 2.64 19.64 -5.75
N LEU A 236 2.73 20.51 -6.76
CA LEU A 236 1.83 21.67 -6.89
C LEU A 236 0.42 21.24 -7.30
N LYS A 237 0.35 20.20 -8.14
CA LYS A 237 -0.90 19.54 -8.52
C LYS A 237 -1.58 18.94 -7.29
N LEU A 238 -0.84 18.18 -6.47
CA LEU A 238 -1.40 17.50 -5.30
C LEU A 238 -1.94 18.47 -4.23
N SER A 239 -1.21 19.53 -3.88
CA SER A 239 -1.68 20.50 -2.86
C SER A 239 -2.98 21.22 -3.24
N ARG A 240 -3.17 21.48 -4.53
CA ARG A 240 -4.37 22.16 -5.04
C ARG A 240 -5.55 21.22 -5.15
N ARG A 241 -5.32 20.01 -5.68
CA ARG A 241 -6.29 18.91 -5.70
C ARG A 241 -6.84 18.67 -4.30
N PHE A 242 -5.94 18.56 -3.32
CA PHE A 242 -6.28 18.47 -1.91
C PHE A 242 -7.18 19.64 -1.48
N THR A 243 -6.73 20.89 -1.68
CA THR A 243 -7.46 22.07 -1.20
C THR A 243 -8.87 22.17 -1.80
N GLN A 244 -9.01 21.99 -3.11
CA GLN A 244 -10.31 22.05 -3.78
C GLN A 244 -11.22 20.91 -3.36
N PHE A 245 -10.67 19.71 -3.18
CA PHE A 245 -11.42 18.57 -2.67
C PHE A 245 -12.00 18.87 -1.29
N ILE A 246 -11.20 19.40 -0.36
CA ILE A 246 -11.69 19.77 0.99
C ILE A 246 -12.81 20.81 0.89
N LEU A 247 -12.58 21.91 0.15
CA LEU A 247 -13.55 22.99 0.02
C LEU A 247 -14.87 22.51 -0.63
N LYS A 248 -14.83 21.55 -1.55
CA LYS A 248 -16.03 20.95 -2.18
C LYS A 248 -16.97 20.28 -1.18
N TYR A 249 -16.44 19.75 -0.07
CA TYR A 249 -17.23 19.04 0.95
C TYR A 249 -17.50 19.88 2.19
N LEU A 250 -17.22 21.19 2.17
CA LEU A 250 -17.68 22.13 3.19
C LEU A 250 -19.00 22.75 2.73
N ASP A 251 -20.02 22.67 3.57
CA ASP A 251 -21.34 23.25 3.36
C ASP A 251 -21.57 24.46 4.27
N ASP A 252 -22.72 25.12 4.12
CA ASP A 252 -23.09 26.26 4.95
C ASP A 252 -23.21 25.89 6.44
N ASP A 253 -23.50 24.61 6.74
CA ASP A 253 -23.59 24.10 8.12
C ASP A 253 -22.23 24.15 8.82
N TYR A 254 -21.12 23.98 8.09
CA TYR A 254 -19.78 24.18 8.61
C TYR A 254 -19.52 25.62 9.08
N TYR A 255 -20.18 26.63 8.51
CA TYR A 255 -19.97 28.04 8.86
C TYR A 255 -21.00 28.57 9.87
N LYS A 256 -21.91 27.71 10.37
CA LYS A 256 -22.81 28.07 11.47
C LYS A 256 -22.01 28.38 12.73
N ALA A 257 -22.37 29.51 13.35
CA ALA A 257 -21.73 30.01 14.55
C ALA A 257 -21.79 28.99 15.70
N ILE A 258 -20.64 28.73 16.30
CA ILE A 258 -20.49 27.92 17.52
C ILE A 258 -19.86 28.76 18.65
N ASP A 259 -19.81 28.22 19.87
CA ASP A 259 -19.20 28.88 21.03
C ASP A 259 -17.66 28.82 21.02
N LYS A 260 -17.05 29.11 19.85
CA LYS A 260 -15.61 29.20 19.60
C LYS A 260 -15.31 30.14 18.44
N ARG A 261 -14.10 30.71 18.37
CA ARG A 261 -13.67 31.45 17.18
C ARG A 261 -13.50 30.48 16.00
N GLN A 262 -14.31 30.69 14.97
CA GLN A 262 -14.23 30.00 13.68
C GLN A 262 -13.50 30.87 12.65
N GLY A 263 -12.99 30.24 11.59
CA GLY A 263 -12.48 30.96 10.43
C GLY A 263 -13.59 31.27 9.44
N SER A 264 -13.53 32.47 8.86
CA SER A 264 -14.30 32.81 7.66
C SER A 264 -13.88 31.95 6.45
N GLU A 265 -14.67 31.96 5.38
CA GLU A 265 -14.41 31.17 4.16
C GLU A 265 -12.99 31.36 3.62
N GLU A 266 -12.51 32.61 3.52
CA GLU A 266 -11.17 32.92 3.02
C GLU A 266 -10.06 32.48 4.00
N GLU A 267 -10.29 32.63 5.30
CA GLU A 267 -9.34 32.17 6.33
C GLU A 267 -9.22 30.64 6.32
N VAL A 268 -10.35 29.93 6.15
CA VAL A 268 -10.41 28.47 6.02
C VAL A 268 -9.64 28.02 4.79
N LYS A 269 -9.87 28.65 3.64
CA LYS A 269 -9.16 28.36 2.39
C LYS A 269 -7.65 28.54 2.54
N GLN A 270 -7.20 29.61 3.20
CA GLN A 270 -5.79 29.80 3.49
C GLN A 270 -5.24 28.72 4.44
N ALA A 271 -5.98 28.38 5.50
CA ALA A 271 -5.58 27.39 6.50
C ALA A 271 -5.47 25.97 5.91
N VAL A 272 -6.34 25.58 4.98
CA VAL A 272 -6.27 24.28 4.28
C VAL A 272 -4.95 24.15 3.50
N VAL A 273 -4.56 25.19 2.76
CA VAL A 273 -3.29 25.21 2.02
C VAL A 273 -2.10 25.06 2.97
N LYS A 274 -2.12 25.78 4.10
CA LYS A 274 -1.04 25.72 5.10
C LYS A 274 -0.95 24.36 5.79
N THR A 275 -2.08 23.71 6.01
CA THR A 275 -2.17 22.36 6.61
C THR A 275 -1.44 21.33 5.75
N TYR A 276 -1.66 21.34 4.42
CA TYR A 276 -0.93 20.49 3.47
C TYR A 276 0.58 20.76 3.51
N ILE A 277 0.99 22.04 3.57
CA ILE A 277 2.40 22.43 3.63
C ILE A 277 3.06 21.91 4.91
N PHE A 278 2.40 22.00 6.07
CA PHE A 278 2.94 21.46 7.31
C PHE A 278 3.10 19.95 7.28
N ARG A 279 2.09 19.23 6.80
CA ARG A 279 2.15 17.78 6.60
C ARG A 279 3.32 17.40 5.69
N SER A 280 3.46 18.05 4.54
CA SER A 280 4.54 17.77 3.57
C SER A 280 5.93 18.02 4.17
N LYS A 281 6.11 19.15 4.88
CA LYS A 281 7.38 19.45 5.59
C LYS A 281 7.68 18.47 6.71
N TYR A 282 6.68 18.05 7.48
CA TYR A 282 6.89 17.04 8.51
C TYR A 282 7.25 15.68 7.90
N ALA A 283 6.59 15.26 6.81
CA ALA A 283 6.86 14.00 6.14
C ALA A 283 8.26 13.92 5.49
N HIS A 284 8.73 15.00 4.86
CA HIS A 284 9.99 15.00 4.12
C HIS A 284 11.19 15.53 4.92
N GLU A 285 10.96 16.40 5.90
CA GLU A 285 12.02 17.09 6.64
C GLU A 285 11.93 16.90 8.16
N LEU A 286 10.90 16.19 8.68
CA LEU A 286 10.60 16.08 10.13
C LEU A 286 10.47 17.44 10.83
N LYS A 287 10.08 18.46 10.07
CA LYS A 287 9.90 19.81 10.60
C LYS A 287 8.57 19.88 11.36
N PRO A 288 8.58 20.15 12.68
CA PRO A 288 7.37 20.17 13.49
C PRO A 288 6.45 21.33 13.12
N ILE A 289 5.17 21.22 13.52
CA ILE A 289 4.22 22.33 13.42
C ILE A 289 4.65 23.49 14.33
N MET A 290 4.04 24.66 14.14
CA MET A 290 4.33 25.83 14.96
C MET A 290 4.02 25.57 16.44
N LYS A 291 4.89 26.02 17.35
CA LYS A 291 4.71 25.84 18.81
C LYS A 291 3.39 26.42 19.32
N GLN A 292 2.92 27.50 18.70
CA GLN A 292 1.64 28.14 19.04
C GLN A 292 0.43 27.23 18.73
N LEU A 293 0.53 26.37 17.71
CA LEU A 293 -0.51 25.37 17.41
C LEU A 293 -0.48 24.18 18.39
N MET A 294 0.62 24.05 19.13
CA MET A 294 0.76 23.08 20.22
C MET A 294 0.32 23.66 21.57
N ASP A 295 -0.32 24.83 21.60
CA ASP A 295 -0.87 25.37 22.84
C ASP A 295 -2.31 24.91 23.05
N ALA A 296 -2.57 24.30 24.22
CA ALA A 296 -3.89 23.78 24.58
C ALA A 296 -4.96 24.88 24.68
N GLY A 297 -4.60 26.05 25.24
CA GLY A 297 -5.53 27.16 25.43
C GLY A 297 -5.98 27.78 24.10
N ILE A 298 -5.07 27.87 23.13
CA ILE A 298 -5.40 28.32 21.77
C ILE A 298 -6.32 27.32 21.08
N SER A 299 -5.99 26.02 21.11
CA SER A 299 -6.80 24.98 20.45
C SER A 299 -8.19 24.81 21.08
N ALA A 300 -8.32 24.98 22.40
CA ALA A 300 -9.60 24.83 23.07
C ALA A 300 -10.61 25.93 22.69
N ASN A 301 -10.14 27.17 22.55
CA ASN A 301 -10.98 28.36 22.37
C ASN A 301 -11.15 28.79 20.89
N SER A 302 -10.31 28.29 19.99
CA SER A 302 -10.29 28.72 18.59
C SER A 302 -9.99 27.58 17.62
N GLU A 303 -10.72 27.51 16.51
CA GLU A 303 -10.48 26.56 15.42
C GLU A 303 -9.31 27.00 14.53
N ILE A 304 -9.07 28.30 14.48
CA ILE A 304 -8.01 28.92 13.69
C ILE A 304 -7.04 29.69 14.56
N PHE A 305 -5.80 29.80 14.12
CA PHE A 305 -4.78 30.63 14.72
C PHE A 305 -4.14 31.49 13.66
N GLU A 306 -4.06 32.79 13.92
CA GLU A 306 -3.46 33.76 13.00
C GLU A 306 -2.08 34.17 13.52
N PHE A 307 -1.07 34.09 12.66
CA PHE A 307 0.28 34.52 12.96
C PHE A 307 0.92 35.13 11.72
N GLN A 308 1.43 36.37 11.84
CA GLN A 308 2.09 37.09 10.75
C GLN A 308 1.22 37.20 9.48
N HIS A 309 -0.09 37.44 9.63
CA HIS A 309 -1.08 37.49 8.53
C HIS A 309 -1.28 36.15 7.79
N GLU A 310 -0.85 35.04 8.40
CA GLU A 310 -1.16 33.70 7.93
C GLU A 310 -2.09 33.01 8.91
N VAL A 311 -3.10 32.32 8.38
CA VAL A 311 -4.07 31.56 9.16
C VAL A 311 -3.77 30.07 9.09
N PHE A 312 -3.88 29.41 10.24
CA PHE A 312 -3.60 28.00 10.44
C PHE A 312 -4.73 27.33 11.21
N PHE A 313 -5.00 26.05 10.93
CA PHE A 313 -5.91 25.28 11.78
C PHE A 313 -5.22 24.89 13.08
N THR A 314 -5.92 25.08 14.20
CA THR A 314 -5.59 24.40 15.46
C THR A 314 -5.94 22.92 15.35
N TYR A 315 -5.52 22.11 16.32
CA TYR A 315 -5.87 20.69 16.31
C TYR A 315 -7.40 20.48 16.40
N SER A 316 -8.10 21.25 17.25
CA SER A 316 -9.56 21.21 17.33
C SER A 316 -10.23 21.60 16.01
N GLY A 317 -9.74 22.65 15.35
CA GLY A 317 -10.29 23.08 14.06
C GLY A 317 -10.08 22.05 12.96
N LEU A 318 -8.87 21.48 12.87
CA LEU A 318 -8.57 20.42 11.92
C LEU A 318 -9.42 19.17 12.18
N LEU A 319 -9.65 18.82 13.45
CA LEU A 319 -10.47 17.67 13.80
C LEU A 319 -11.92 17.85 13.31
N ARG A 320 -12.50 19.03 13.50
CA ARG A 320 -13.84 19.36 12.99
C ARG A 320 -13.89 19.38 11.47
N LEU A 321 -12.86 19.93 10.81
CA LEU A 321 -12.74 19.91 9.35
C LEU A 321 -12.78 18.47 8.82
N VAL A 322 -11.96 17.58 9.39
CA VAL A 322 -11.90 16.16 9.00
C VAL A 322 -13.27 15.49 9.17
N ARG A 323 -13.92 15.71 10.32
CA ARG A 323 -15.26 15.16 10.58
C ARG A 323 -16.27 15.62 9.55
N THR A 324 -16.28 16.91 9.23
CA THR A 324 -17.21 17.51 8.28
C THR A 324 -17.00 16.94 6.88
N VAL A 325 -15.75 16.96 6.39
CA VAL A 325 -15.41 16.46 5.05
C VAL A 325 -15.75 14.98 4.90
N ILE A 326 -15.39 14.14 5.86
CA ILE A 326 -15.70 12.70 5.79
C ILE A 326 -17.21 12.46 5.83
N THR A 327 -17.93 13.17 6.69
CA THR A 327 -19.39 13.06 6.81
C THR A 327 -20.07 13.43 5.49
N ASN A 328 -19.73 14.60 4.94
CA ASN A 328 -20.32 15.10 3.70
C ASN A 328 -19.90 14.26 2.50
N PHE A 329 -18.67 13.74 2.48
CA PHE A 329 -18.22 12.77 1.52
C PHE A 329 -19.11 11.53 1.54
N VAL A 330 -19.27 10.86 2.70
CA VAL A 330 -20.08 9.63 2.82
C VAL A 330 -21.54 9.89 2.44
N ASN A 331 -22.11 11.03 2.87
CA ASN A 331 -23.49 11.39 2.58
C ASN A 331 -23.74 11.65 1.08
N SER A 332 -22.74 12.18 0.37
CA SER A 332 -22.81 12.45 -1.07
C SER A 332 -22.76 11.20 -1.97
N ARG A 333 -22.37 10.05 -1.42
CA ARG A 333 -22.19 8.82 -2.20
C ARG A 333 -23.51 8.10 -2.46
N ASN A 334 -23.51 7.40 -3.59
CA ASN A 334 -24.63 6.55 -4.00
C ASN A 334 -24.70 5.31 -3.11
N VAL A 335 -25.92 4.86 -2.86
CA VAL A 335 -26.22 3.67 -2.07
C VAL A 335 -26.16 2.46 -3.00
N VAL A 336 -25.31 1.49 -2.67
CA VAL A 336 -25.15 0.21 -3.38
C VAL A 336 -25.55 -0.92 -2.43
N GLU A 337 -26.73 -1.49 -2.64
CA GLU A 337 -27.28 -2.55 -1.78
C GLU A 337 -26.61 -3.91 -2.00
N LYS A 338 -26.34 -4.27 -3.27
CA LYS A 338 -25.66 -5.52 -3.66
C LYS A 338 -24.55 -5.22 -4.65
N GLU A 339 -23.41 -5.87 -4.51
CA GLU A 339 -22.20 -5.66 -5.31
C GLU A 339 -21.51 -7.00 -5.59
N ASP A 340 -21.18 -7.25 -6.86
CA ASP A 340 -20.35 -8.39 -7.24
C ASP A 340 -18.87 -8.04 -6.98
N TYR A 341 -18.31 -8.66 -5.95
CA TYR A 341 -16.95 -8.41 -5.50
C TYR A 341 -16.32 -9.67 -4.92
N ALA A 342 -15.04 -9.92 -5.24
CA ALA A 342 -14.23 -11.02 -4.72
C ALA A 342 -13.87 -10.85 -3.22
N TRP A 343 -14.88 -10.84 -2.35
CA TRP A 343 -14.75 -10.52 -0.93
C TRP A 343 -13.85 -11.49 -0.14
N TYR A 344 -13.67 -12.71 -0.64
CA TYR A 344 -12.80 -13.72 -0.03
C TYR A 344 -11.31 -13.29 0.02
N ASP A 345 -10.86 -12.45 -0.93
CA ASP A 345 -9.48 -11.94 -0.95
C ASP A 345 -9.22 -10.89 0.15
N ASP A 346 -10.30 -10.34 0.73
CA ASP A 346 -10.26 -9.33 1.78
C ASP A 346 -10.42 -9.91 3.20
N LEU A 347 -10.45 -11.24 3.34
CA LEU A 347 -10.60 -11.90 4.63
C LEU A 347 -9.33 -11.74 5.49
N PRO A 348 -9.49 -11.38 6.78
CA PRO A 348 -8.35 -11.13 7.65
C PRO A 348 -7.59 -12.42 7.95
N GLY A 349 -6.28 -12.32 8.16
CA GLY A 349 -5.43 -13.47 8.45
C GLY A 349 -5.10 -14.36 7.24
N THR A 350 -5.47 -13.95 6.03
CA THR A 350 -5.03 -14.60 4.79
C THR A 350 -3.67 -14.07 4.36
N MET A 351 -2.82 -14.95 3.83
CA MET A 351 -1.52 -14.59 3.25
C MET A 351 -1.36 -15.28 1.91
N SER A 352 -1.09 -14.49 0.87
CA SER A 352 -0.70 -15.05 -0.43
C SER A 352 0.73 -15.57 -0.32
N VAL A 353 0.90 -16.86 -0.54
CA VAL A 353 2.20 -17.53 -0.59
C VAL A 353 2.43 -18.09 -1.97
N ASP A 354 3.61 -17.85 -2.52
CA ASP A 354 4.02 -18.53 -3.74
C ASP A 354 4.28 -20.00 -3.42
N LEU A 355 3.58 -20.89 -4.15
CA LEU A 355 3.80 -22.32 -4.01
C LEU A 355 5.23 -22.67 -4.41
N HIS A 356 5.82 -23.59 -3.65
CA HIS A 356 7.14 -24.11 -3.94
C HIS A 356 7.19 -24.68 -5.37
N PRO A 357 8.24 -24.40 -6.18
CA PRO A 357 8.38 -24.90 -7.55
C PRO A 357 8.02 -26.37 -7.74
N ASN A 358 8.44 -27.24 -6.82
CA ASN A 358 8.12 -28.68 -6.85
C ASN A 358 6.63 -29.05 -6.90
N LEU A 359 5.73 -28.13 -6.52
CA LEU A 359 4.29 -28.38 -6.50
C LEU A 359 3.61 -28.07 -7.83
N TRP A 360 4.21 -27.26 -8.70
CA TRP A 360 3.57 -26.76 -9.92
C TRP A 360 4.45 -26.84 -11.18
N LEU A 361 5.78 -26.76 -11.06
CA LEU A 361 6.69 -26.82 -12.20
C LEU A 361 6.58 -28.16 -12.92
N GLY A 362 6.34 -28.12 -14.24
CA GLY A 362 6.20 -29.32 -15.08
C GLY A 362 4.80 -29.95 -15.11
N LYS A 363 3.84 -29.44 -14.33
CA LYS A 363 2.45 -29.93 -14.38
C LYS A 363 1.68 -29.29 -15.53
N SER A 364 0.83 -30.08 -16.18
CA SER A 364 0.16 -29.81 -17.48
C SER A 364 -0.73 -28.56 -17.57
N ASN A 365 -1.01 -27.87 -16.47
CA ASN A 365 -1.91 -26.71 -16.45
C ASN A 365 -1.24 -25.38 -16.87
N ASP A 366 0.07 -25.35 -17.12
CA ASP A 366 0.84 -24.12 -17.33
C ASP A 366 1.62 -24.06 -18.68
N PHE A 367 1.16 -24.77 -19.73
CA PHE A 367 1.73 -24.70 -21.09
C PHE A 367 1.47 -23.36 -21.82
N ASN A 368 1.45 -22.25 -21.10
CA ASN A 368 1.35 -20.91 -21.63
C ASN A 368 2.75 -20.32 -21.86
N PHE A 369 3.05 -19.90 -23.09
CA PHE A 369 4.32 -19.24 -23.42
C PHE A 369 4.58 -17.95 -22.63
N ARG A 370 3.55 -17.36 -21.99
CA ARG A 370 3.70 -16.22 -21.08
C ARG A 370 4.47 -16.54 -19.80
N ASN A 371 4.59 -17.82 -19.42
CA ASN A 371 5.20 -18.26 -18.16
C ASN A 371 6.66 -18.74 -18.32
N ILE A 372 7.29 -18.56 -19.49
CA ILE A 372 8.65 -19.07 -19.77
C ILE A 372 9.68 -18.54 -18.76
N ASP A 373 9.70 -17.23 -18.51
CA ASP A 373 10.62 -16.63 -17.53
C ASP A 373 10.38 -17.18 -16.12
N ARG A 374 9.12 -17.31 -15.69
CA ARG A 374 8.75 -17.88 -14.38
C ARG A 374 9.21 -19.34 -14.25
N ASN A 375 9.02 -20.14 -15.31
CA ASN A 375 9.46 -21.53 -15.35
C ASN A 375 10.99 -21.63 -15.32
N PHE A 376 11.68 -20.69 -15.98
CA PHE A 376 13.13 -20.62 -15.96
C PHE A 376 13.68 -20.27 -14.58
N GLU A 377 13.12 -19.27 -13.90
CA GLU A 377 13.48 -18.93 -12.51
C GLU A 377 13.30 -20.12 -11.57
N ALA A 378 12.17 -20.81 -11.69
CA ALA A 378 11.85 -21.97 -10.89
C ALA A 378 12.83 -23.14 -11.11
N LEU A 379 13.21 -23.39 -12.37
CA LEU A 379 14.25 -24.39 -12.69
C LEU A 379 15.60 -24.00 -12.08
N LEU A 380 16.04 -22.76 -12.27
CA LEU A 380 17.32 -22.29 -11.73
C LEU A 380 17.37 -22.38 -10.20
N TYR A 381 16.25 -22.10 -9.53
CA TYR A 381 16.11 -22.29 -8.09
C TYR A 381 16.29 -23.76 -7.69
N CYS A 382 15.54 -24.68 -8.30
CA CYS A 382 15.62 -26.12 -8.01
C CYS A 382 17.02 -26.70 -8.26
N VAL A 383 17.71 -26.25 -9.32
CA VAL A 383 19.07 -26.69 -9.65
C VAL A 383 20.09 -26.22 -8.61
N GLU A 384 20.05 -24.95 -8.20
CA GLU A 384 21.10 -24.37 -7.35
C GLU A 384 20.91 -24.60 -5.84
N THR A 385 19.66 -24.71 -5.38
CA THR A 385 19.37 -24.83 -3.94
C THR A 385 19.01 -26.26 -3.54
N GLU A 386 18.08 -26.89 -4.24
CA GLU A 386 17.55 -28.20 -3.82
C GLU A 386 18.27 -29.39 -4.44
N HIS A 387 18.96 -29.19 -5.57
CA HIS A 387 19.57 -30.25 -6.37
C HIS A 387 18.56 -31.36 -6.76
N LYS A 388 17.27 -31.01 -6.78
CA LYS A 388 16.15 -31.88 -7.13
C LYS A 388 15.21 -31.10 -8.01
N VAL A 389 15.05 -31.55 -9.26
CA VAL A 389 14.20 -30.89 -10.25
C VAL A 389 12.98 -31.77 -10.53
N PRO A 390 11.75 -31.21 -10.54
CA PRO A 390 10.55 -31.92 -10.97
C PRO A 390 10.63 -32.43 -12.40
N GLU A 391 9.78 -33.40 -12.76
CA GLU A 391 9.68 -33.86 -14.15
C GLU A 391 9.04 -32.77 -15.02
N MET A 392 9.77 -32.33 -16.05
CA MET A 392 9.38 -31.24 -16.96
C MET A 392 9.36 -31.72 -18.42
N ASN A 393 9.36 -33.04 -18.66
CA ASN A 393 9.51 -33.64 -19.98
C ASN A 393 8.50 -33.08 -20.99
N GLU A 394 7.22 -33.03 -20.63
CA GLU A 394 6.15 -32.47 -21.49
C GLU A 394 6.33 -30.97 -21.76
N LEU A 395 6.76 -30.20 -20.75
CA LEU A 395 7.00 -28.76 -20.88
C LEU A 395 8.15 -28.45 -21.84
N VAL A 396 9.27 -29.15 -21.66
CA VAL A 396 10.46 -28.99 -22.49
C VAL A 396 10.18 -29.45 -23.93
N GLU A 397 9.46 -30.56 -24.10
CA GLU A 397 9.05 -31.02 -25.43
C GLU A 397 8.13 -30.02 -26.13
N ASN A 398 7.17 -29.43 -25.41
CA ASN A 398 6.29 -28.40 -25.95
C ASN A 398 7.07 -27.16 -26.38
N TYR A 399 8.01 -26.68 -25.57
CA TYR A 399 8.85 -25.52 -25.91
C TYR A 399 9.72 -25.77 -27.14
N MET A 400 10.32 -26.95 -27.28
CA MET A 400 11.19 -27.27 -28.41
C MET A 400 10.43 -27.58 -29.69
N THR A 401 9.25 -28.18 -29.60
CA THR A 401 8.40 -28.44 -30.78
C THR A 401 7.80 -27.14 -31.33
N ASN A 402 7.44 -26.20 -30.44
CA ASN A 402 6.75 -24.96 -30.79
C ASN A 402 7.63 -23.70 -30.67
N ILE A 403 8.95 -23.83 -30.72
CA ILE A 403 9.89 -22.72 -30.47
C ILE A 403 9.68 -21.52 -31.40
N LEU A 404 9.26 -21.76 -32.64
CA LEU A 404 8.97 -20.71 -33.62
C LEU A 404 7.70 -19.92 -33.27
N SER A 405 6.75 -20.54 -32.57
CA SER A 405 5.52 -19.91 -32.07
C SER A 405 5.75 -19.07 -30.81
N ILE A 406 6.89 -19.25 -30.14
CA ILE A 406 7.31 -18.42 -29.00
C ILE A 406 7.75 -17.04 -29.50
N LYS A 407 7.41 -16.01 -28.74
CA LYS A 407 7.84 -14.63 -28.99
C LYS A 407 9.38 -14.56 -29.05
N GLU A 408 9.93 -13.83 -30.01
CA GLU A 408 11.38 -13.78 -30.25
C GLU A 408 12.21 -13.37 -29.01
N SER A 409 11.65 -12.53 -28.13
CA SER A 409 12.31 -12.15 -26.87
C SER A 409 12.53 -13.32 -25.92
N ASP A 410 11.66 -14.33 -25.97
CA ASP A 410 11.58 -15.39 -24.96
C ASP A 410 12.13 -16.73 -25.50
N ARG A 411 12.41 -16.80 -26.81
CA ARG A 411 13.01 -17.98 -27.47
C ARG A 411 14.35 -18.36 -26.86
N CYS A 412 15.20 -17.37 -26.54
CA CYS A 412 16.49 -17.62 -25.90
C CYS A 412 16.30 -18.23 -24.51
N THR A 413 15.34 -17.74 -23.74
CA THR A 413 15.02 -18.28 -22.41
C THR A 413 14.52 -19.72 -22.50
N ALA A 414 13.58 -20.00 -23.42
CA ALA A 414 13.05 -21.35 -23.63
C ALA A 414 14.13 -22.35 -24.09
N TYR A 415 15.04 -21.91 -24.96
CA TYR A 415 16.17 -22.70 -25.42
C TYR A 415 17.10 -23.05 -24.26
N VAL A 416 17.55 -22.05 -23.50
CA VAL A 416 18.49 -22.23 -22.38
C VAL A 416 17.86 -23.08 -21.27
N LEU A 417 16.59 -22.87 -20.95
CA LEU A 417 15.84 -23.71 -20.01
C LEU A 417 15.90 -25.18 -20.43
N SER A 418 15.58 -25.46 -21.70
CA SER A 418 15.57 -26.80 -22.25
C SER A 418 16.97 -27.44 -22.24
N TRP A 419 18.01 -26.64 -22.55
CA TRP A 419 19.39 -27.09 -22.50
C TRP A 419 19.85 -27.44 -21.08
N ILE A 420 19.57 -26.57 -20.10
CA ILE A 420 19.92 -26.82 -18.69
C ILE A 420 19.20 -28.06 -18.19
N TYR A 421 17.91 -28.22 -18.49
CA TYR A 421 17.15 -29.39 -18.07
C TYR A 421 17.78 -30.69 -18.56
N VAL A 422 18.14 -30.77 -19.84
CA VAL A 422 18.64 -32.02 -20.45
C VAL A 422 20.11 -32.32 -20.11
N ASN A 423 20.94 -31.29 -19.85
CA ASN A 423 22.38 -31.49 -19.63
C ASN A 423 22.81 -31.45 -18.16
N ILE A 424 22.04 -30.81 -17.28
CA ILE A 424 22.40 -30.65 -15.86
C ILE A 424 21.56 -31.56 -14.96
N VAL A 425 20.30 -31.83 -15.30
CA VAL A 425 19.42 -32.67 -14.46
C VAL A 425 19.74 -34.14 -14.66
N GLN A 426 19.92 -34.86 -13.54
CA GLN A 426 20.21 -36.29 -13.53
C GLN A 426 18.93 -37.13 -13.50
N GLY A 427 18.98 -38.36 -14.05
CA GLY A 427 17.88 -39.33 -13.96
C GLY A 427 16.83 -39.26 -15.07
N LEU A 428 17.11 -38.56 -16.18
CA LEU A 428 16.24 -38.50 -17.36
C LEU A 428 16.40 -39.74 -18.25
N ASP A 429 15.35 -40.10 -19.00
CA ASP A 429 15.41 -41.16 -20.02
C ASP A 429 16.33 -40.75 -21.19
N ASN A 430 17.28 -41.61 -21.53
CA ASN A 430 18.24 -41.37 -22.61
C ASN A 430 17.56 -41.14 -23.97
N ASN A 431 16.44 -41.82 -24.24
CA ASN A 431 15.70 -41.61 -25.50
C ASN A 431 15.10 -40.20 -25.59
N PHE A 432 14.60 -39.69 -24.46
CA PHE A 432 14.08 -38.32 -24.37
C PHE A 432 15.19 -37.30 -24.52
N VAL A 433 16.32 -37.49 -23.82
CA VAL A 433 17.51 -36.65 -23.91
C VAL A 433 17.99 -36.52 -25.36
N ASP A 434 18.11 -37.63 -26.08
CA ASP A 434 18.56 -37.64 -27.47
C ASP A 434 17.56 -36.96 -28.42
N LYS A 435 16.26 -37.13 -28.17
CA LYS A 435 15.21 -36.46 -28.93
C LYS A 435 15.30 -34.94 -28.79
N ILE A 436 15.42 -34.44 -27.55
CA ILE A 436 15.49 -33.00 -27.30
C ILE A 436 16.83 -32.42 -27.80
N LYS A 437 17.96 -33.13 -27.65
CA LYS A 437 19.24 -32.67 -28.22
C LYS A 437 19.17 -32.47 -29.73
N LYS A 438 18.56 -33.40 -30.47
CA LYS A 438 18.32 -33.24 -31.92
C LYS A 438 17.46 -32.02 -32.26
N LEU A 439 16.52 -31.64 -31.40
CA LEU A 439 15.71 -30.42 -31.57
C LEU A 439 16.52 -29.17 -31.22
N LEU A 440 17.35 -29.20 -30.18
CA LEU A 440 18.24 -28.10 -29.82
C LEU A 440 19.27 -27.79 -30.92
N ASP A 441 19.81 -28.82 -31.57
CA ASP A 441 20.77 -28.66 -32.67
C ASP A 441 20.16 -27.92 -33.87
N LYS A 442 18.89 -28.22 -34.19
CA LYS A 442 18.13 -27.54 -35.26
C LYS A 442 17.92 -26.05 -35.02
N HIS A 443 17.95 -25.61 -33.76
CA HIS A 443 17.68 -24.23 -33.36
C HIS A 443 18.91 -23.53 -32.73
N SER A 444 20.11 -24.07 -33.00
CA SER A 444 21.39 -23.55 -32.49
C SER A 444 21.69 -22.10 -32.87
N GLU A 445 21.09 -21.56 -33.95
CA GLU A 445 21.22 -20.14 -34.33
C GLU A 445 20.77 -19.17 -33.21
N THR A 446 19.88 -19.62 -32.31
CA THR A 446 19.39 -18.86 -31.16
C THR A 446 20.52 -18.53 -30.14
N LEU A 447 21.66 -19.25 -30.22
CA LEU A 447 22.83 -19.08 -29.35
C LEU A 447 23.68 -17.86 -29.68
N ASN A 448 23.53 -17.27 -30.87
CA ASN A 448 24.36 -16.15 -31.32
C ASN A 448 23.90 -14.78 -30.78
N LYS A 449 22.80 -14.75 -30.03
CA LYS A 449 22.26 -13.52 -29.44
C LYS A 449 22.80 -13.32 -28.02
N CYS A 450 23.52 -12.24 -27.79
CA CYS A 450 23.96 -11.86 -26.44
C CYS A 450 22.75 -11.37 -25.64
N CYS A 451 22.28 -12.19 -24.70
CA CYS A 451 21.16 -11.85 -23.82
C CYS A 451 21.35 -12.50 -22.45
N ILE A 452 20.52 -12.12 -21.48
CA ILE A 452 20.66 -12.63 -20.11
C ILE A 452 20.54 -14.16 -20.04
N ALA A 453 19.65 -14.76 -20.83
CA ALA A 453 19.48 -16.21 -20.88
C ALA A 453 20.74 -16.92 -21.38
N THR A 454 21.36 -16.44 -22.47
CA THR A 454 22.57 -17.06 -23.03
C THR A 454 23.77 -16.89 -22.09
N ILE A 455 23.89 -15.76 -21.39
CA ILE A 455 24.91 -15.57 -20.34
C ILE A 455 24.72 -16.56 -19.18
N ILE A 456 23.47 -16.80 -18.75
CA ILE A 456 23.18 -17.84 -17.75
C ILE A 456 23.58 -19.21 -18.26
N GLY A 457 23.18 -19.59 -19.48
CA GLY A 457 23.56 -20.87 -20.06
C GLY A 457 25.08 -21.07 -20.12
N ASN A 458 25.84 -20.04 -20.49
CA ASN A 458 27.31 -20.08 -20.47
C ASN A 458 27.86 -20.33 -19.04
N SER A 459 27.24 -19.75 -18.01
CA SER A 459 27.62 -20.04 -16.62
C SER A 459 27.40 -21.51 -16.18
N PHE A 460 26.56 -22.27 -16.91
CA PHE A 460 26.35 -23.71 -16.75
C PHE A 460 27.17 -24.57 -17.75
N GLY A 461 28.06 -23.95 -18.54
CA GLY A 461 28.92 -24.65 -19.51
C GLY A 461 28.33 -24.82 -20.91
N MET A 462 27.25 -24.10 -21.25
CA MET A 462 26.70 -24.08 -22.61
C MET A 462 27.65 -23.35 -23.55
N ASN A 463 27.98 -23.96 -24.69
CA ASN A 463 28.85 -23.34 -25.70
C ASN A 463 28.08 -22.24 -26.45
N THR A 464 28.17 -21.01 -25.96
CA THR A 464 27.63 -19.81 -26.63
C THR A 464 28.64 -19.21 -27.59
N GLY A 465 28.19 -18.32 -28.48
CA GLY A 465 29.12 -17.51 -29.28
C GLY A 465 30.14 -16.76 -28.40
N CYS A 466 31.32 -16.46 -28.96
CA CYS A 466 32.30 -15.57 -28.33
C CYS A 466 31.72 -14.15 -28.28
N PHE A 467 30.99 -13.84 -27.21
CA PHE A 467 30.45 -12.50 -26.98
C PHE A 467 31.57 -11.56 -26.55
N ASP A 468 31.48 -10.32 -27.01
CA ASP A 468 32.38 -9.26 -26.56
C ASP A 468 32.12 -8.90 -25.09
N LEU A 469 33.18 -8.60 -24.34
CA LEU A 469 33.09 -8.31 -22.91
C LEU A 469 32.25 -7.07 -22.62
N GLU A 470 32.33 -6.03 -23.47
CA GLU A 470 31.53 -4.82 -23.31
C GLU A 470 30.04 -5.09 -23.55
N GLU A 471 29.72 -5.96 -24.51
CA GLU A 471 28.36 -6.39 -24.78
C GLU A 471 27.76 -7.16 -23.59
N VAL A 472 28.51 -8.11 -23.02
CA VAL A 472 28.10 -8.87 -21.82
C VAL A 472 27.89 -7.93 -20.63
N VAL A 473 28.80 -6.99 -20.40
CA VAL A 473 28.69 -6.00 -19.33
C VAL A 473 27.46 -5.11 -19.52
N THR A 474 27.18 -4.70 -20.75
CA THR A 474 26.00 -3.89 -21.08
C THR A 474 24.70 -4.64 -20.78
N VAL A 475 24.59 -5.90 -21.20
CA VAL A 475 23.43 -6.75 -20.90
C VAL A 475 23.24 -6.92 -19.40
N ILE A 476 24.31 -7.19 -18.65
CA ILE A 476 24.25 -7.38 -17.19
C ILE A 476 23.91 -6.10 -16.43
N ASN A 477 24.36 -4.94 -16.90
CA ASN A 477 23.99 -3.65 -16.33
C ASN A 477 22.52 -3.31 -16.59
N ASN A 478 22.01 -3.60 -17.78
CA ASN A 478 20.59 -3.44 -18.11
C ASN A 478 19.70 -4.39 -17.30
N TYR A 479 20.13 -5.64 -17.11
CA TYR A 479 19.48 -6.59 -16.21
C TYR A 479 19.44 -6.04 -14.76
N ASN A 480 20.57 -5.58 -14.22
CA ASN A 480 20.62 -5.06 -12.85
C ASN A 480 19.71 -3.84 -12.62
N LYS A 481 19.48 -3.01 -13.63
CA LYS A 481 18.54 -1.87 -13.57
C LYS A 481 17.07 -2.29 -13.60
N SER A 482 16.76 -3.50 -14.06
CA SER A 482 15.39 -3.94 -14.35
C SER A 482 14.93 -5.19 -13.62
N LYS A 483 15.82 -5.96 -12.98
CA LYS A 483 15.51 -7.25 -12.32
C LYS A 483 14.51 -7.20 -11.16
N PHE A 484 14.26 -6.02 -10.59
CA PHE A 484 13.25 -5.83 -9.54
C PHE A 484 11.91 -5.30 -10.08
N LYS A 485 11.77 -5.14 -11.39
CA LYS A 485 10.49 -4.76 -12.02
C LYS A 485 9.60 -5.99 -12.15
N LYS A 486 8.28 -5.78 -12.07
CA LYS A 486 7.27 -6.83 -12.24
C LYS A 486 7.44 -7.53 -13.60
N ASN A 487 7.24 -8.85 -13.63
CA ASN A 487 7.33 -9.70 -14.83
C ASN A 487 8.69 -9.65 -15.54
N ARG A 488 9.79 -9.48 -14.79
CA ARG A 488 11.16 -9.58 -15.31
C ARG A 488 11.86 -10.75 -14.67
N LEU A 489 12.69 -11.43 -15.46
CA LEU A 489 13.55 -12.50 -14.99
C LEU A 489 14.38 -12.05 -13.78
N LYS A 490 14.32 -12.81 -12.70
CA LYS A 490 15.12 -12.65 -11.48
C LYS A 490 15.92 -13.91 -11.20
N ILE A 491 17.23 -13.80 -11.34
CA ILE A 491 18.16 -14.92 -11.23
C ILE A 491 18.52 -15.15 -9.75
N HIS A 492 18.76 -16.42 -9.39
CA HIS A 492 19.29 -16.78 -8.08
C HIS A 492 20.66 -16.10 -7.83
N SER A 493 20.88 -15.60 -6.61
CA SER A 493 22.07 -14.80 -6.26
C SER A 493 23.38 -15.56 -6.51
N ARG A 494 23.40 -16.88 -6.33
CA ARG A 494 24.59 -17.71 -6.58
C ARG A 494 25.03 -17.68 -8.05
N ILE A 495 24.07 -17.73 -8.99
CA ILE A 495 24.34 -17.66 -10.43
C ILE A 495 24.80 -16.25 -10.79
N GLU A 496 24.14 -15.21 -10.27
CA GLU A 496 24.58 -13.83 -10.48
C GLU A 496 26.03 -13.63 -10.01
N SER A 497 26.40 -14.17 -8.84
CA SER A 497 27.76 -14.08 -8.32
C SER A 497 28.77 -14.80 -9.22
N ARG A 498 28.44 -15.98 -9.77
CA ARG A 498 29.30 -16.67 -10.76
C ARG A 498 29.53 -15.82 -12.01
N ILE A 499 28.47 -15.19 -12.52
CA ILE A 499 28.57 -14.29 -13.69
C ILE A 499 29.45 -13.09 -13.36
N TYR A 500 29.28 -12.44 -12.19
CA TYR A 500 30.12 -11.32 -11.78
C TYR A 500 31.59 -11.71 -11.59
N ILE A 501 31.86 -12.90 -11.05
CA ILE A 501 33.24 -13.42 -10.92
C ILE A 501 33.84 -13.70 -12.32
N ALA A 502 33.06 -14.27 -13.24
CA ALA A 502 33.53 -14.51 -14.61
C ALA A 502 33.91 -13.21 -15.30
N ILE A 503 33.06 -12.17 -15.21
CA ILE A 503 33.37 -10.83 -15.74
C ILE A 503 34.62 -10.25 -15.06
N ALA A 504 34.73 -10.37 -13.74
CA ALA A 504 35.91 -9.88 -13.02
C ALA A 504 37.20 -10.54 -13.49
N ARG A 505 37.17 -11.86 -13.74
CA ARG A 505 38.32 -12.61 -14.26
C ARG A 505 38.71 -12.18 -15.67
N SER A 506 37.75 -11.85 -16.52
CA SER A 506 38.02 -11.32 -17.87
C SER A 506 38.76 -9.99 -17.84
N TYR A 507 38.55 -9.15 -16.82
CA TYR A 507 39.25 -7.88 -16.65
C TYR A 507 40.63 -7.98 -15.99
N LYS A 508 41.05 -9.18 -15.53
CA LYS A 508 42.26 -9.35 -14.69
C LYS A 508 43.55 -8.90 -15.38
N ASP A 509 43.61 -8.97 -16.70
CA ASP A 509 44.78 -8.60 -17.50
C ASP A 509 44.62 -7.26 -18.26
N GLU A 510 43.45 -6.62 -18.14
CA GLU A 510 43.10 -5.39 -18.89
C GLU A 510 42.94 -4.16 -17.98
N ASP A 511 42.14 -4.27 -16.91
CA ASP A 511 41.84 -3.15 -16.00
C ASP A 511 41.60 -3.63 -14.56
N ASN A 512 42.58 -3.38 -13.70
CA ASN A 512 42.52 -3.71 -12.27
C ASN A 512 41.36 -3.02 -11.54
N ASN A 513 40.94 -1.82 -11.97
CA ASN A 513 39.83 -1.12 -11.33
C ASN A 513 38.48 -1.78 -11.64
N SER A 514 38.24 -2.12 -12.92
CA SER A 514 37.04 -2.88 -13.33
C SER A 514 37.03 -4.28 -12.74
N CYS A 515 38.16 -4.97 -12.73
CA CYS A 515 38.31 -6.27 -12.06
C CYS A 515 37.89 -6.22 -10.59
N LYS A 516 38.44 -5.25 -9.83
CA LYS A 516 38.09 -5.05 -8.42
C LYS A 516 36.64 -4.65 -8.20
N TYR A 517 36.06 -3.85 -9.11
CA TYR A 517 34.65 -3.47 -9.05
C TYR A 517 33.72 -4.69 -9.13
N TRP A 518 33.95 -5.57 -10.12
CA TRP A 518 33.11 -6.75 -10.33
C TRP A 518 33.25 -7.78 -9.22
N TYR A 519 34.46 -8.00 -8.69
CA TYR A 519 34.63 -8.84 -7.50
C TYR A 519 33.92 -8.27 -6.27
N LYS A 520 34.01 -6.95 -6.03
CA LYS A 520 33.25 -6.31 -4.94
C LYS A 520 31.73 -6.44 -5.12
N LYS A 521 31.25 -6.38 -6.36
CA LYS A 521 29.83 -6.61 -6.67
C LYS A 521 29.41 -8.05 -6.39
N ALA A 522 30.23 -9.04 -6.77
CA ALA A 522 30.03 -10.45 -6.42
C ALA A 522 30.02 -10.68 -4.91
N TYR A 523 30.98 -10.09 -4.18
CA TYR A 523 31.08 -10.18 -2.73
C TYR A 523 29.81 -9.69 -2.02
N ARG A 524 29.26 -8.55 -2.46
CA ARG A 524 28.03 -7.97 -1.90
C ARG A 524 26.79 -8.82 -2.25
N ASN A 525 26.80 -9.45 -3.42
CA ASN A 525 25.70 -10.30 -3.87
C ASN A 525 25.68 -11.66 -3.17
N ALA A 526 26.84 -12.15 -2.71
CA ALA A 526 27.01 -13.40 -1.96
C ALA A 526 26.78 -13.25 -0.43
N VAL A 527 26.04 -12.23 0.04
CA VAL A 527 25.89 -11.92 1.47
C VAL A 527 25.35 -13.08 2.32
N ASN A 528 24.57 -13.99 1.71
CA ASN A 528 23.98 -15.14 2.39
C ASN A 528 24.80 -16.44 2.23
N ASP A 529 25.94 -16.40 1.54
CA ASP A 529 26.83 -17.54 1.30
C ASP A 529 28.23 -17.22 1.82
N LYS A 530 28.48 -17.57 3.08
CA LYS A 530 29.73 -17.21 3.79
C LYS A 530 30.98 -17.82 3.15
N GLU A 531 30.85 -19.02 2.61
CA GLU A 531 31.96 -19.71 1.96
C GLU A 531 32.34 -18.97 0.67
N LEU A 532 31.37 -18.74 -0.21
CA LEU A 532 31.57 -17.99 -1.44
C LEU A 532 32.08 -16.57 -1.19
N GLN A 533 31.54 -15.88 -0.17
CA GLN A 533 31.98 -14.54 0.20
C GLN A 533 33.45 -14.51 0.67
N SER A 534 33.88 -15.53 1.41
CA SER A 534 35.26 -15.68 1.86
C SER A 534 36.22 -15.97 0.71
N GLU A 535 35.81 -16.77 -0.27
CA GLU A 535 36.59 -17.02 -1.48
C GLU A 535 36.77 -15.75 -2.32
N ILE A 536 35.70 -14.99 -2.54
CA ILE A 536 35.75 -13.73 -3.29
C ILE A 536 36.64 -12.70 -2.57
N LEU A 537 36.61 -12.65 -1.24
CA LEU A 537 37.43 -11.71 -0.47
C LEU A 537 38.92 -11.92 -0.71
N LYS A 538 39.37 -13.19 -0.73
CA LYS A 538 40.76 -13.54 -1.04
C LYS A 538 41.18 -13.03 -2.42
N GLU A 539 40.33 -13.19 -3.42
CA GLU A 539 40.60 -12.68 -4.78
C GLU A 539 40.69 -11.15 -4.81
N ILE A 540 39.85 -10.44 -4.04
CA ILE A 540 39.92 -8.97 -3.93
C ILE A 540 41.24 -8.50 -3.31
N GLU A 541 41.74 -9.20 -2.30
CA GLU A 541 42.99 -8.88 -1.59
C GLU A 541 44.24 -9.11 -2.46
N LEU A 542 44.17 -10.04 -3.42
CA LEU A 542 45.26 -10.32 -4.35
C LEU A 542 45.43 -9.27 -5.46
N ILE A 543 44.41 -8.43 -5.71
CA ILE A 543 44.47 -7.36 -6.72
C ILE A 543 45.22 -6.16 -6.17
N LYS A 544 46.48 -6.00 -6.59
CA LYS A 544 47.28 -4.79 -6.37
C LYS A 544 46.82 -3.70 -7.34
N ILE A 545 46.37 -2.56 -6.81
CA ILE A 545 46.02 -1.37 -7.60
C ILE A 545 47.29 -0.69 -8.06
#